data_AF-A0A534N449-F1
#
_entry.id   AF-A0A534N449-F1
#
_cell.length_a   1.000
_cell.length_b   1.000
_cell.length_c   1.000
_cell.angle_alpha   90.00
_cell.angle_beta   90.00
_cell.angle_gamma   90.00
#
_symmetry.space_group_name_H-M   'P 1'
#
loop_
_entity.id
_entity.type
_entity.pdbx_description
1 polymer ?
#
loop_
_entity_poly.entity_id
_entity_poly.type
_entity_poly.pdbx_seq_one_letter_code
_entity_poly.pdbx_strand_id
1 'polypeptide(L)'
;MHVLWEIASAILVVIPLLALGQAYRQDRSPRLLFAFAAFVVWEVRFSVGIAIHTVLTIDHTFEETIGFLGDLIAISLFAAAFLYASGWPHGRVRADLA
;
A
#
# COMPACT_ATOMS: atom_id res chain seq x y z
N MET A 1 11.92 -12.07 -16.06
CA MET A 1 10.71 -12.82 -15.63
C MET A 1 9.89 -12.06 -14.58
N HIS A 2 10.36 -10.89 -14.10
CA HIS A 2 9.76 -10.11 -13.01
C HIS A 2 8.57 -9.22 -13.42
N VAL A 3 8.60 -8.65 -14.63
CA VAL A 3 7.60 -7.65 -15.08
C VAL A 3 6.16 -8.16 -15.11
N LEU A 4 5.95 -9.41 -15.56
CA LEU A 4 4.59 -9.98 -15.61
C LEU A 4 3.98 -10.11 -14.20
N TRP A 5 4.80 -10.41 -13.19
CA TRP A 5 4.36 -10.47 -11.79
C TRP A 5 4.08 -9.08 -11.22
N GLU A 6 4.86 -8.07 -11.61
CA GLU A 6 4.62 -6.69 -11.22
C GLU A 6 3.32 -6.15 -11.83
N ILE A 7 3.06 -6.44 -13.10
CA ILE A 7 1.80 -6.10 -13.78
C ILE A 7 0.62 -6.79 -13.09
N ALA A 8 0.73 -8.10 -12.82
CA ALA A 8 -0.33 -8.82 -12.13
C ALA A 8 -0.58 -8.25 -10.72
N SER A 9 0.48 -7.89 -10.00
CA SER A 9 0.40 -7.30 -8.66
C SER A 9 -0.27 -5.93 -8.67
N ALA A 10 0.08 -5.06 -9.62
CA ALA A 10 -0.56 -3.75 -9.80
C ALA A 10 -2.06 -3.90 -10.06
N ILE A 11 -2.45 -4.78 -10.99
CA ILE A 11 -3.87 -5.07 -11.27
C ILE A 11 -4.62 -5.52 -10.00
N LEU A 12 -3.99 -6.38 -9.20
CA LEU A 12 -4.60 -6.88 -7.96
C LEU A 12 -4.70 -5.81 -6.87
N VAL A 13 -3.76 -4.87 -6.79
CA VAL A 13 -3.78 -3.76 -5.80
C VAL A 13 -4.87 -2.73 -6.08
N VAL A 14 -5.31 -2.59 -7.34
CA VAL A 14 -6.45 -1.73 -7.69
C VAL A 14 -7.74 -2.15 -6.97
N ILE A 15 -7.95 -3.45 -6.73
CA ILE A 15 -9.16 -3.96 -6.07
C ILE A 15 -9.32 -3.40 -4.64
N PRO A 16 -8.36 -3.60 -3.70
CA PRO A 16 -8.44 -3.01 -2.37
C PRO A 16 -8.40 -1.48 -2.40
N LEU A 17 -7.74 -0.83 -3.37
CA LEU A 17 -7.78 0.63 -3.53
C LEU A 17 -9.19 1.15 -3.76
N LEU A 18 -9.92 0.55 -4.70
CA LEU A 18 -11.30 0.94 -5.01
C LEU A 18 -12.21 0.66 -3.81
N ALA A 19 -12.07 -0.50 -3.17
CA ALA A 19 -12.86 -0.87 -2.00
C ALA A 19 -12.63 0.11 -0.83
N LEU A 20 -11.38 0.43 -0.50
CA LEU A 20 -11.03 1.38 0.55
C LEU A 20 -11.43 2.80 0.21
N GLY A 21 -11.30 3.22 -1.04
CA GLY A 21 -11.75 4.53 -1.51
C GLY A 21 -13.26 4.70 -1.34
N GLN A 22 -14.04 3.67 -1.69
CA GLN A 22 -15.49 3.67 -1.45
C GLN A 22 -15.83 3.68 0.04
N ALA A 23 -15.21 2.81 0.83
CA ALA A 23 -15.43 2.75 2.28
C ALA A 23 -15.08 4.07 2.97
N TYR A 24 -13.96 4.70 2.59
CA TYR A 24 -13.55 5.99 3.15
C TYR A 24 -14.54 7.10 2.81
N ARG A 25 -15.15 7.09 1.62
CA ARG A 25 -16.18 8.07 1.26
C ARG A 25 -17.43 7.97 2.14
N GLN A 26 -17.75 6.77 2.65
CA GLN A 26 -18.89 6.52 3.52
C GLN A 26 -18.57 6.86 4.98
N ASP A 27 -17.51 6.29 5.54
CA ASP A 27 -17.23 6.37 6.98
C ASP A 27 -16.28 7.50 7.37
N ARG A 28 -15.52 8.05 6.42
CA ARG A 28 -14.49 9.10 6.65
C ARG A 28 -13.47 8.78 7.74
N SER A 29 -13.29 7.50 8.05
CA SER A 29 -12.38 7.03 9.11
C SER A 29 -10.91 7.23 8.72
N PRO A 30 -10.08 7.83 9.60
CA PRO A 30 -8.63 7.97 9.35
C PRO A 30 -7.91 6.64 9.12
N ARG A 31 -8.38 5.54 9.72
CA ARG A 31 -7.88 4.18 9.45
C ARG A 31 -7.95 3.85 7.96
N LEU A 32 -9.09 4.11 7.35
CA LEU A 32 -9.33 3.81 5.93
C LEU A 32 -8.46 4.70 5.04
N LEU A 33 -8.20 5.94 5.46
CA LEU A 33 -7.27 6.83 4.76
C LEU A 33 -5.83 6.30 4.79
N PHE A 34 -5.34 5.85 5.95
CA PHE A 34 -4.00 5.27 6.07
C PHE A 34 -3.87 3.98 5.25
N ALA A 35 -4.87 3.10 5.32
CA ALA A 35 -4.88 1.88 4.51
C ALA A 35 -4.92 2.22 3.01
N PHE A 36 -5.75 3.17 2.59
CA PHE A 36 -5.83 3.63 1.21
C PHE A 36 -4.48 4.18 0.73
N ALA A 37 -3.86 5.05 1.52
CA ALA A 37 -2.54 5.60 1.20
C ALA A 37 -1.47 4.51 1.07
N ALA A 38 -1.50 3.49 1.94
CA ALA A 38 -0.58 2.35 1.87
C ALA A 38 -0.68 1.62 0.52
N PHE A 39 -1.91 1.33 0.08
CA PHE A 39 -2.13 0.70 -1.21
C PHE A 39 -1.77 1.62 -2.40
N VAL A 40 -1.94 2.94 -2.28
CA VAL A 40 -1.50 3.88 -3.32
C VAL A 40 0.03 3.82 -3.47
N VAL A 41 0.76 3.77 -2.36
CA VAL A 41 2.22 3.64 -2.38
C VAL A 41 2.65 2.33 -3.04
N TRP A 42 1.99 1.22 -2.75
CA TRP A 42 2.26 -0.05 -3.46
C TRP A 42 1.94 0.02 -4.95
N GLU A 43 0.85 0.65 -5.34
CA GLU A 43 0.50 0.81 -6.75
C GLU A 43 1.56 1.62 -7.51
N VAL A 44 2.02 2.72 -6.91
CA VAL A 44 3.13 3.52 -7.44
C VAL A 44 4.40 2.68 -7.50
N ARG A 45 4.73 1.91 -6.45
CA ARG A 45 5.90 1.05 -6.42
C ARG A 45 5.88 0.03 -7.56
N PHE A 46 4.76 -0.67 -7.78
CA PHE A 46 4.64 -1.62 -8.89
C PHE A 46 4.74 -0.93 -10.25
N SER A 47 4.09 0.22 -10.41
CA SER A 47 4.17 1.03 -11.64
C SER A 47 5.61 1.46 -11.96
N VAL A 48 6.36 1.86 -10.93
CA VAL A 48 7.78 2.22 -11.07
C VAL A 48 8.63 1.01 -11.41
N GLY A 49 8.40 -0.14 -10.76
CA GLY A 49 9.07 -1.41 -11.09
C GLY A 49 8.86 -1.81 -12.56
N ILE A 50 7.61 -1.75 -13.03
CA ILE A 50 7.28 -1.99 -14.44
C ILE A 50 8.04 -1.03 -15.34
N ALA A 51 8.04 0.28 -15.03
CA ALA A 51 8.73 1.30 -15.83
C ALA A 51 10.24 1.04 -15.90
N ILE A 52 10.88 0.69 -14.79
CA ILE A 52 12.30 0.32 -14.72
C ILE A 52 12.58 -0.89 -15.61
N HIS A 53 11.79 -1.94 -15.48
CA HIS A 53 12.05 -3.17 -16.23
C HIS A 53 11.64 -3.13 -17.70
N THR A 54 10.94 -2.09 -18.15
CA THR A 54 10.44 -1.99 -19.53
C THR A 54 11.06 -0.83 -20.32
N VAL A 55 11.25 0.33 -19.71
CA VAL A 55 11.58 1.57 -20.43
C VAL A 55 12.75 2.34 -19.80
N LEU A 56 12.97 2.26 -18.50
CA LEU A 56 13.99 3.07 -17.80
C LEU A 56 15.24 2.25 -17.49
N THR A 57 16.39 2.69 -18.00
CA THR A 57 17.68 2.11 -17.60
C THR A 57 18.21 2.86 -16.39
N ILE A 58 18.20 2.22 -15.22
CA ILE A 58 18.77 2.74 -13.96
C ILE A 58 19.73 1.71 -13.35
N ASP A 59 20.60 2.16 -12.46
CA ASP A 59 21.49 1.27 -11.71
C ASP A 59 20.71 0.41 -10.71
N HIS A 60 21.16 -0.83 -10.51
CA HIS A 60 20.52 -1.80 -9.62
C HIS A 60 20.39 -1.29 -8.18
N THR A 61 21.40 -0.55 -7.68
CA THR A 61 21.35 0.04 -6.34
C THR A 61 20.18 1.01 -6.20
N PHE A 62 19.87 1.75 -7.27
CA PHE A 62 18.79 2.73 -7.28
C PHE A 62 17.43 2.05 -7.32
N GLU A 63 17.30 0.98 -8.11
CA GLU A 63 16.11 0.12 -8.15
C GLU A 63 15.79 -0.45 -6.77
N GLU A 64 16.77 -1.07 -6.10
CA GLU A 64 16.59 -1.64 -4.77
C GLU A 64 16.22 -0.59 -3.73
N THR A 65 16.85 0.59 -3.79
CA THR A 65 16.58 1.69 -2.87
C THR A 65 15.13 2.18 -3.00
N ILE A 66 14.64 2.38 -4.22
CA ILE A 66 13.25 2.79 -4.46
C ILE A 66 12.28 1.71 -3.98
N GLY A 67 12.56 0.45 -4.31
CA GLY A 67 11.75 -0.69 -3.87
C GLY A 67 11.63 -0.75 -2.34
N PHE A 68 12.77 -0.67 -1.65
CA PHE A 68 12.84 -0.68 -0.19
C PHE A 68 12.09 0.49 0.45
N LEU A 69 12.29 1.72 -0.04
CA LEU A 69 11.60 2.90 0.48
C LEU A 69 10.08 2.80 0.26
N GLY A 70 9.65 2.35 -0.91
CA GLY A 70 8.22 2.12 -1.18
C GLY A 70 7.59 1.12 -0.22
N ASP A 71 8.26 0.00 0.04
CA ASP A 71 7.79 -1.01 0.97
C ASP A 71 7.78 -0.51 2.42
N LEU A 72 8.82 0.23 2.84
CA LEU A 72 8.90 0.81 4.18
C LEU A 72 7.77 1.81 4.44
N ILE A 73 7.48 2.68 3.47
CA ILE A 73 6.38 3.65 3.57
C ILE A 73 5.03 2.92 3.64
N ALA A 74 4.79 1.95 2.76
CA ALA A 74 3.55 1.19 2.73
C ALA A 74 3.31 0.43 4.05
N ILE A 75 4.33 -0.27 4.57
CA ILE A 75 4.26 -0.99 5.85
C ILE A 75 4.00 -0.01 7.01
N SER A 76 4.64 1.16 7.01
CA SER A 76 4.42 2.19 8.03
C SER A 76 2.99 2.70 8.02
N LEU A 77 2.39 2.88 6.84
CA LEU A 77 1.00 3.32 6.68
C LEU A 77 0.01 2.22 7.09
N PHE A 78 0.27 0.96 6.75
CA PHE A 78 -0.52 -0.17 7.25
C PHE A 78 -0.45 -0.30 8.77
N ALA A 79 0.74 -0.14 9.34
CA ALA A 79 0.92 -0.11 10.79
C ALA A 79 0.13 1.04 11.42
N ALA A 80 0.18 2.24 10.84
CA ALA A 80 -0.63 3.37 11.32
C ALA A 80 -2.14 3.08 11.24
N ALA A 81 -2.62 2.48 10.14
CA ALA A 81 -4.01 2.06 10.01
C ALA A 81 -4.41 1.05 11.10
N PHE A 82 -3.54 0.06 11.37
CA PHE A 82 -3.76 -0.96 12.39
C PHE A 82 -3.74 -0.38 13.82
N LEU A 83 -2.77 0.47 14.13
CA LEU A 83 -2.65 1.11 15.44
C LEU A 83 -3.85 2.03 15.71
N TYR A 84 -4.32 2.75 14.69
CA TYR A 84 -5.54 3.55 14.80
C TYR A 84 -6.76 2.66 15.06
N ALA A 85 -6.89 1.54 14.34
CA ALA A 85 -8.01 0.60 14.51
C ALA A 85 -8.06 -0.05 15.90
N SER A 86 -6.88 -0.40 16.45
CA SER A 86 -6.75 -1.07 17.75
C SER A 86 -6.86 -0.11 18.95
N GLY A 87 -6.87 1.20 18.70
CA GLY A 87 -6.87 2.21 19.75
C GLY A 87 -5.56 2.24 20.55
N TRP A 88 -4.45 1.81 19.96
CA TRP A 88 -3.13 1.82 20.61
C TRP A 88 -2.69 3.25 20.98
N PRO A 89 -1.98 3.46 22.12
CA PRO A 89 -1.65 2.49 23.17
C PRO A 89 -2.74 2.32 24.23
N HIS A 90 -3.83 3.09 24.16
CA HIS A 90 -4.83 3.18 25.21
C HIS A 90 -5.88 2.05 25.19
N GLY A 91 -5.80 1.15 24.20
CA GLY A 91 -6.47 -0.15 24.17
C GLY A 91 -7.99 -0.08 23.99
N ARG A 92 -8.45 -0.20 22.74
CA ARG A 92 -9.79 -0.72 22.45
C ARG A 92 -9.70 -1.69 21.29
N VAL A 93 -9.03 -2.82 21.50
CA VAL A 93 -9.21 -3.97 20.62
C VAL A 93 -10.57 -4.58 20.93
N ARG A 94 -11.64 -3.93 20.45
CA ARG A 94 -12.90 -4.63 20.25
C ARG A 94 -12.73 -5.42 18.98
N ALA A 95 -12.46 -6.71 19.14
CA ALA A 95 -12.72 -7.69 18.11
C ALA A 95 -14.25 -7.77 17.95
N ASP A 96 -14.87 -6.73 17.40
CA ASP A 96 -16.26 -6.80 16.95
C ASP A 96 -16.25 -7.60 15.65
N LEU A 97 -16.09 -8.92 15.80
CA LEU A 97 -16.51 -9.96 14.86
C LEU A 97 -17.98 -10.31 15.15
N ALA A 98 -18.84 -9.29 15.11
CA ALA A 98 -20.30 -9.44 15.25
C ALA A 98 -20.97 -9.28 13.89
#